data_AF-A0A5C8DQ42-F1
#
_entry.id   AF-A0A5C8DQ42-F1
#
_cell.length_a   1.000
_cell.length_b   1.000
_cell.length_c   1.000
_cell.angle_alpha   90.00
_cell.angle_beta   90.00
_cell.angle_gamma   90.00
#
_symmetry.space_group_name_H-M   'P 1'
#
loop_
_entity.id
_entity.type
_entity.pdbx_description
1 polymer ?
#
loop_
_entity_poly.entity_id
_entity_poly.type
_entity_poly.pdbx_seq_one_letter_code
_entity_poly.pdbx_strand_id
1 'polypeptide(L)'
;FVNDSKGTNADAAARALSSFREIFWIAGGKPKTGGIESLREFFPRIRKAYLIGEAAEEFAKTLDDVPHEISKTLEEAVPHAARDAAMSGLSEPVVLLSPACASFDQFPNFEKRGDRFREVAHALPGGLTPP
;
A
#
# COMPACT_ATOMS: atom_id res chain seq x y z
N PHE A 1 3.61 -9.98 3.96
CA PHE A 1 3.52 -8.51 4.17
C PHE A 1 4.89 -7.89 4.00
N VAL A 2 4.99 -6.79 3.28
CA VAL A 2 6.23 -6.04 3.04
C VAL A 2 5.99 -4.59 3.45
N ASN A 3 6.83 -4.08 4.34
CA ASN A 3 6.75 -2.70 4.83
C ASN A 3 7.83 -1.85 4.18
N ASP A 4 7.43 -1.02 3.22
CA ASP A 4 8.25 0.01 2.58
C ASP A 4 7.69 1.41 2.91
N SER A 5 7.36 1.67 4.18
CA SER A 5 6.83 2.99 4.57
C SER A 5 7.81 4.16 4.32
N LYS A 6 9.11 3.85 4.15
CA LYS A 6 10.17 4.77 3.72
C LYS A 6 9.98 5.26 2.28
N GLY A 7 9.18 4.57 1.48
CA GLY A 7 8.77 4.95 0.13
C GLY A 7 7.88 6.20 0.12
N THR A 8 8.46 7.34 0.47
CA THR A 8 7.79 8.65 0.59
C THR A 8 7.76 9.44 -0.72
N ASN A 9 8.16 8.80 -1.83
CA ASN A 9 8.13 9.33 -3.19
C ASN A 9 7.80 8.20 -4.18
N ALA A 10 7.42 8.58 -5.40
CA ALA A 10 7.12 7.64 -6.48
C ALA A 10 8.33 6.76 -6.83
N ASP A 11 9.55 7.28 -6.91
CA ASP A 11 10.74 6.48 -7.27
C ASP A 11 10.99 5.30 -6.31
N ALA A 12 10.78 5.50 -5.01
CA ALA A 12 10.90 4.43 -4.03
C ALA A 12 9.77 3.41 -4.18
N ALA A 13 8.54 3.88 -4.42
CA ALA A 13 7.42 2.99 -4.73
C ALA A 13 7.66 2.18 -6.01
N ALA A 14 8.25 2.78 -7.05
CA ALA A 14 8.66 2.08 -8.28
C ALA A 14 9.62 0.92 -7.98
N ARG A 15 10.63 1.14 -7.12
CA ARG A 15 11.56 0.08 -6.72
C ARG A 15 10.84 -1.08 -6.02
N ALA A 16 9.95 -0.75 -5.08
CA ALA A 16 9.18 -1.77 -4.38
C ALA A 16 8.25 -2.54 -5.33
N LEU A 17 7.51 -1.83 -6.20
CA LEU A 17 6.62 -2.44 -7.20
C LEU A 17 7.37 -3.27 -8.24
N SER A 18 8.59 -2.89 -8.62
CA SER A 18 9.42 -3.64 -9.56
C SER A 18 9.92 -4.98 -8.99
N SER A 19 10.08 -5.05 -7.66
CA SER A 19 10.65 -6.20 -6.95
C SER A 19 9.67 -7.37 -6.80
N PHE A 20 8.36 -7.08 -6.87
CA PHE A 20 7.31 -8.06 -6.67
C PHE A 20 6.40 -8.16 -7.91
N ARG A 21 5.57 -9.20 -7.91
CA ARG A 21 4.50 -9.45 -8.88
C ARG A 21 3.24 -9.79 -8.09
N GLU A 22 2.07 -9.57 -8.67
CA GLU A 22 0.77 -9.88 -8.05
C GLU A 22 0.57 -9.20 -6.67
N ILE A 23 0.67 -7.87 -6.65
CA ILE A 23 0.79 -7.07 -5.42
C ILE A 23 -0.57 -6.53 -4.97
N PHE A 24 -0.83 -6.65 -3.67
CA PHE A 24 -1.87 -5.93 -2.95
C PHE A 24 -1.25 -4.68 -2.36
N TRP A 25 -1.39 -3.56 -3.07
CA TRP A 25 -0.61 -2.36 -2.82
C TRP A 25 -1.36 -1.39 -1.92
N ILE A 26 -0.78 -1.02 -0.79
CA ILE A 26 -1.32 0.01 0.09
C ILE A 26 -0.57 1.31 -0.19
N ALA A 27 -1.28 2.29 -0.73
CA ALA A 27 -0.74 3.56 -1.20
C ALA A 27 -1.49 4.74 -0.59
N GLY A 28 -0.83 5.90 -0.45
CA GLY A 28 -1.48 7.13 -0.03
C GLY A 28 -0.83 7.80 1.18
N GLY A 29 -1.42 8.93 1.57
CA GLY A 29 -0.82 9.90 2.48
C GLY A 29 -0.98 11.32 1.93
N LYS A 30 -0.06 12.21 2.26
CA LYS A 30 -0.10 13.60 1.77
C LYS A 30 0.32 13.68 0.29
N PRO A 31 -0.54 14.22 -0.61
CA PRO A 31 -0.23 14.31 -2.04
C PRO A 31 1.03 15.13 -2.29
N LYS A 32 1.81 14.67 -3.27
CA LYS A 32 3.00 15.37 -3.76
C LYS A 32 2.82 15.65 -5.25
N THR A 33 3.44 16.73 -5.72
CA THR A 33 3.43 17.10 -7.14
C THR A 33 3.91 15.94 -8.00
N GLY A 34 3.07 15.47 -8.93
CA GLY A 34 3.35 14.33 -9.81
C GLY A 34 2.71 13.00 -9.41
N GLY A 35 2.18 12.88 -8.17
CA GLY A 35 1.40 11.72 -7.73
C GLY A 35 2.06 10.36 -8.00
N ILE A 36 1.28 9.42 -8.52
CA ILE A 36 1.71 8.06 -8.91
C ILE A 36 1.71 7.84 -10.43
N GLU A 37 1.69 8.94 -11.18
CA GLU A 37 1.59 8.94 -12.64
C GLU A 37 2.78 8.22 -13.29
N SER A 38 3.99 8.42 -12.77
CA SER A 38 5.20 7.73 -13.21
C SER A 38 5.21 6.22 -12.89
N LEU A 39 4.27 5.73 -12.08
CA LEU A 39 4.17 4.32 -11.71
C LEU A 39 3.28 3.50 -12.65
N ARG A 40 2.69 4.13 -13.67
CA ARG A 40 1.79 3.48 -14.63
C ARG A 40 2.36 2.20 -15.25
N GLU A 41 3.67 2.14 -15.49
CA GLU A 41 4.31 0.93 -16.01
C GLU A 41 4.21 -0.29 -15.08
N PHE A 42 4.04 -0.06 -13.77
CA PHE A 42 3.92 -1.11 -12.76
C PHE A 42 2.49 -1.49 -12.42
N PHE A 43 1.50 -0.70 -12.86
CA PHE A 43 0.08 -0.96 -12.61
C PHE A 43 -0.40 -2.37 -12.99
N PRO A 44 0.06 -2.98 -14.09
CA PRO A 44 -0.31 -4.37 -14.41
C PRO A 44 0.13 -5.42 -13.37
N ARG A 45 1.06 -5.08 -12.47
CA ARG A 45 1.52 -5.96 -11.39
C ARG A 45 0.65 -5.85 -10.14
N ILE A 46 -0.22 -4.84 -10.09
CA ILE A 46 -1.05 -4.53 -8.94
C ILE A 46 -2.37 -5.27 -9.14
N ARG A 47 -2.67 -6.18 -8.22
CA ARG A 47 -3.94 -6.92 -8.23
C ARG A 47 -5.06 -6.08 -7.66
N LYS A 48 -4.77 -5.37 -6.57
CA LYS A 48 -5.67 -4.39 -6.00
C LYS A 48 -4.88 -3.36 -5.20
N ALA A 49 -5.23 -2.09 -5.36
CA ALA A 49 -4.68 -0.99 -4.58
C ALA A 49 -5.63 -0.59 -3.43
N TYR A 50 -5.06 -0.22 -2.29
CA TYR A 50 -5.78 0.24 -1.10
C TYR A 50 -5.27 1.62 -0.74
N LEU A 51 -6.14 2.60 -0.92
CA LEU A 51 -5.82 4.00 -0.91
C LEU A 51 -6.18 4.63 0.43
N ILE A 52 -5.20 5.26 1.07
CA ILE A 52 -5.32 5.89 2.39
C ILE A 52 -4.92 7.37 2.37
N GLY A 53 -5.35 8.12 3.38
CA GLY A 53 -4.96 9.52 3.52
C GLY A 53 -5.57 10.46 2.49
N GLU A 54 -5.01 11.67 2.39
CA GLU A 54 -5.52 12.76 1.55
C GLU A 54 -5.36 12.48 0.04
N ALA A 55 -4.29 11.80 -0.36
CA ALA A 55 -4.02 11.47 -1.76
C ALA A 55 -4.89 10.34 -2.32
N ALA A 56 -5.76 9.73 -1.51
CA ALA A 56 -6.51 8.55 -1.91
C ALA A 56 -7.41 8.79 -3.14
N GLU A 57 -8.10 9.93 -3.21
CA GLU A 57 -8.94 10.26 -4.36
C GLU A 57 -8.13 10.58 -5.62
N GLU A 58 -6.97 11.23 -5.47
CA GLU A 58 -6.08 11.53 -6.60
C GLU A 58 -5.50 10.23 -7.17
N PHE A 59 -5.06 9.33 -6.30
CA PHE A 59 -4.48 8.05 -6.71
C PHE A 59 -5.53 7.15 -7.36
N ALA A 60 -6.78 7.17 -6.87
CA ALA A 60 -7.89 6.45 -7.47
C ALA A 60 -8.09 6.87 -8.94
N LYS A 61 -8.05 8.19 -9.20
CA LYS A 61 -8.15 8.73 -10.57
C LYS A 61 -6.96 8.33 -11.44
N THR A 62 -5.75 8.26 -10.89
CA THR A 62 -4.57 7.87 -11.66
C THR A 62 -4.55 6.38 -11.98
N LEU A 63 -4.99 5.55 -11.02
CA LEU A 63 -5.07 4.09 -11.15
C LEU A 63 -6.11 3.65 -12.18
N ASP A 64 -7.18 4.42 -12.35
CA ASP A 64 -8.20 4.24 -13.37
C ASP A 64 -8.75 2.80 -13.40
N ASP A 65 -8.40 2.01 -14.42
CA ASP A 65 -8.82 0.61 -14.59
C ASP A 65 -8.20 -0.40 -13.58
N VAL A 66 -7.16 0.00 -12.83
CA VAL A 66 -6.57 -0.88 -11.82
C VAL A 66 -7.56 -1.05 -10.67
N PRO A 67 -7.89 -2.29 -10.25
CA PRO A 67 -8.77 -2.50 -9.11
C PRO A 67 -8.23 -1.76 -7.89
N HIS A 68 -9.04 -0.89 -7.31
CA HIS A 68 -8.63 -0.10 -6.15
C HIS A 68 -9.78 0.14 -5.19
N GLU A 69 -9.45 0.47 -3.95
CA GLU A 69 -10.41 0.75 -2.90
C GLU A 69 -9.90 1.91 -2.03
N ILE A 70 -10.79 2.84 -1.68
CA ILE A 70 -10.47 3.95 -0.79
C ILE A 70 -10.76 3.53 0.65
N SER A 71 -9.77 2.92 1.29
CA SER A 71 -9.87 2.46 2.68
C SER A 71 -9.65 3.57 3.71
N LYS A 72 -9.09 4.73 3.29
CA LYS A 72 -8.83 5.95 4.10
C LYS A 72 -7.79 5.79 5.21
N THR A 73 -7.73 4.66 5.91
CA THR A 73 -6.79 4.40 7.01
C THR A 73 -6.09 3.05 6.84
N LEU A 74 -4.95 2.89 7.53
CA LEU A 74 -4.23 1.62 7.56
C LEU A 74 -5.02 0.50 8.25
N GLU A 75 -5.81 0.82 9.27
CA GLU A 75 -6.63 -0.17 9.99
C GLU A 75 -7.67 -0.83 9.10
N GLU A 76 -8.15 -0.16 8.06
CA GLU A 76 -9.07 -0.73 7.07
C GLU A 76 -8.31 -1.35 5.90
N ALA A 77 -7.28 -0.67 5.39
CA ALA A 77 -6.52 -1.11 4.22
C ALA A 77 -5.81 -2.44 4.45
N VAL A 78 -5.19 -2.64 5.62
CA VAL A 78 -4.37 -3.83 5.89
C VAL A 78 -5.22 -5.11 5.99
N PRO A 79 -6.31 -5.16 6.77
CA PRO A 79 -7.20 -6.32 6.80
C PRO A 79 -7.84 -6.60 5.45
N HIS A 80 -8.25 -5.58 4.69
CA HIS A 80 -8.82 -5.78 3.36
C HIS A 80 -7.79 -6.35 2.38
N ALA A 81 -6.58 -5.79 2.36
CA ALA A 81 -5.47 -6.31 1.57
C ALA A 81 -5.13 -7.76 1.92
N ALA A 82 -5.08 -8.08 3.22
CA ALA A 82 -4.79 -9.43 3.68
C ALA A 82 -5.90 -10.44 3.32
N ARG A 83 -7.17 -10.04 3.48
CA ARG A 83 -8.32 -10.88 3.13
C ARG A 83 -8.33 -11.18 1.64
N ASP A 84 -8.19 -10.15 0.81
CA ASP A 84 -8.22 -10.31 -0.64
C ASP A 84 -6.97 -11.08 -1.13
N ALA A 85 -5.81 -10.88 -0.49
CA ALA A 85 -4.61 -11.70 -0.70
C ALA A 85 -4.86 -13.17 -0.38
N ALA A 86 -5.46 -13.49 0.76
CA ALA A 86 -5.78 -14.86 1.15
C ALA A 86 -6.82 -15.51 0.21
N MET A 87 -7.80 -14.74 -0.26
CA MET A 87 -8.83 -15.21 -1.18
C MET A 87 -8.38 -15.31 -2.64
N SER A 88 -7.25 -14.69 -3.00
CA SER A 88 -6.79 -14.61 -4.39
C SER A 88 -6.41 -15.95 -5.01
N GLY A 89 -6.18 -16.99 -4.20
CA GLY A 89 -5.68 -18.29 -4.65
C GLY A 89 -4.24 -18.25 -5.18
N LEU A 90 -3.53 -17.12 -5.01
CA LEU A 90 -2.13 -16.99 -5.39
C LEU A 90 -1.25 -17.83 -4.47
N SER A 91 -0.18 -18.39 -5.05
CA SER A 91 0.80 -19.15 -4.28
C SER A 91 1.61 -18.25 -3.33
N GLU A 92 1.86 -17.00 -3.72
CA GLU A 92 2.67 -16.04 -2.96
C GLU A 92 2.06 -14.61 -3.06
N PRO A 93 0.90 -14.34 -2.45
CA PRO A 93 0.31 -13.01 -2.49
C PRO A 93 1.13 -12.02 -1.63
N VAL A 94 1.47 -10.87 -2.21
CA VAL A 94 2.29 -9.86 -1.54
C VAL A 94 1.45 -8.65 -1.15
N VAL A 95 1.22 -8.46 0.16
CA VAL A 95 0.70 -7.20 0.70
C VAL A 95 1.85 -6.23 0.92
N LEU A 96 1.94 -5.18 0.10
CA LEU A 96 3.02 -4.19 0.11
C LEU A 96 2.49 -2.84 0.57
N LEU A 97 3.05 -2.31 1.67
CA LEU A 97 2.90 -0.90 2.02
C LEU A 97 4.00 -0.08 1.35
N SER A 98 3.68 0.64 0.28
CA SER A 98 4.58 1.62 -0.32
C SER A 98 3.79 2.89 -0.69
N PRO A 99 3.73 3.87 0.22
CA PRO A 99 2.74 4.93 0.18
C PRO A 99 2.92 5.97 -0.93
N ALA A 100 4.08 6.01 -1.61
CA ALA A 100 4.49 7.00 -2.62
C ALA A 100 4.42 8.48 -2.18
N CYS A 101 3.93 8.74 -0.97
CA CYS A 101 3.59 10.04 -0.42
C CYS A 101 4.15 10.20 1.00
N ALA A 102 4.28 11.47 1.41
CA ALA A 102 4.70 11.79 2.77
C ALA A 102 3.63 11.35 3.78
N SER A 103 4.06 10.90 4.96
CA SER A 103 3.17 10.38 6.00
C SER A 103 2.49 11.46 6.84
N PHE A 104 2.83 12.73 6.63
CA PHE A 104 2.48 13.87 7.50
C PHE A 104 1.00 14.24 7.55
N ASP A 105 0.14 13.59 6.77
CA ASP A 105 -1.31 13.81 6.86
C ASP A 105 -1.92 13.08 8.06
N GLN A 106 -1.53 11.82 8.27
CA GLN A 106 -2.09 10.93 9.30
C GLN A 106 -1.07 10.52 10.37
N PHE A 107 0.23 10.69 10.12
CA PHE A 107 1.30 10.23 11.01
C PHE A 107 2.43 11.25 11.15
N PRO A 108 3.02 11.40 12.35
CA PRO A 108 4.10 12.37 12.57
C PRO A 108 5.39 12.03 11.82
N ASN A 109 5.61 10.75 11.45
CA ASN A 109 6.73 10.30 10.64
C ASN A 109 6.42 8.95 9.96
N PHE A 110 7.27 8.56 9.00
CA PHE A 110 7.10 7.31 8.26
C PHE A 110 7.31 6.07 9.14
N GLU A 111 8.08 6.18 10.22
CA GLU A 111 8.33 5.11 11.19
C GLU A 111 7.04 4.73 11.89
N LYS A 112 6.29 5.70 12.43
CA LYS A 112 4.99 5.48 13.07
C LYS A 112 3.96 4.86 12.12
N ARG A 113 3.94 5.27 10.86
CA ARG A 113 3.10 4.65 9.83
C ARG A 113 3.48 3.18 9.60
N GLY A 114 4.78 2.90 9.51
CA GLY A 114 5.31 1.55 9.35
C GLY A 114 5.06 0.67 10.57
N ASP A 115 5.22 1.21 11.77
CA ASP A 115 4.93 0.52 13.03
C ASP A 115 3.45 0.18 13.11
N ARG A 116 2.57 1.14 12.78
CA ARG A 116 1.12 0.90 12.75
C ARG A 116 0.74 -0.19 11.75
N PHE A 117 1.35 -0.20 10.57
CA PHE A 117 1.15 -1.27 9.60
C PHE A 117 1.56 -2.64 10.15
N ARG A 118 2.72 -2.73 10.83
CA ARG A 118 3.13 -3.99 11.46
C ARG A 118 2.16 -4.40 12.55
N GLU A 119 1.75 -3.49 13.43
CA GLU A 119 0.77 -3.76 14.49
C GLU A 119 -0.53 -4.34 13.93
N VAL A 120 -1.10 -3.68 12.90
CA VAL A 120 -2.35 -4.15 12.28
C VAL A 120 -2.12 -5.49 11.57
N ALA A 121 -1.01 -5.66 10.86
CA ALA A 121 -0.69 -6.93 10.19
C ALA A 121 -0.48 -8.09 11.18
N HIS A 122 0.11 -7.82 12.36
CA HIS A 122 0.27 -8.80 13.44
C HIS A 122 -1.06 -9.15 14.12
N ALA A 123 -1.98 -8.19 14.22
CA ALA A 123 -3.29 -8.38 14.83
C ALA A 123 -4.25 -9.23 13.96
N LEU A 124 -3.92 -9.48 12.69
CA LEU A 124 -4.75 -10.30 11.82
C LEU A 124 -4.69 -11.79 12.21
N PRO A 125 -5.82 -12.51 12.14
CA PRO A 125 -5.85 -13.95 12.39
C PRO A 125 -4.95 -14.68 11.37
N GLY A 126 -3.88 -15.31 11.86
CA GLY A 126 -2.80 -15.90 11.05
C GLY A 126 -1.51 -15.06 10.99
N GLY A 127 -1.42 -13.94 11.71
CA GLY A 127 -0.25 -13.06 11.77
C GLY A 127 1.01 -13.74 12.30
N LEU A 128 2.16 -13.37 11.72
CA LEU A 128 3.51 -13.78 12.13
C LEU A 128 3.66 -13.64 13.65
N THR A 129 3.76 -14.77 14.35
CA THR A 129 4.35 -14.78 15.69
C THR A 129 5.79 -14.31 15.56
N PRO A 130 6.19 -13.23 16.26
CA PRO A 130 7.62 -12.95 16.38
C PRO A 130 8.30 -14.14 17.09
N PRO A 131 9.54 -14.50 16.71
CA PRO A 131 10.35 -15.43 17.51
C PRO A 131 10.65 -14.86 18.90
#